data_AF-A0A6C1U0Y5-F1
#
_entry.id   AF-A0A6C1U0Y5-F1
#
_cell.length_a   1.000
_cell.length_b   1.000
_cell.length_c   1.000
_cell.angle_alpha   90.00
_cell.angle_beta   90.00
_cell.angle_gamma   90.00
#
_symmetry.space_group_name_H-M   'P 1'
#
loop_
_entity.id
_entity.type
_entity.pdbx_description
1 polymer ?
#
loop_
_entity_poly.entity_id
_entity_poly.type
_entity_poly.pdbx_seq_one_letter_code
_entity_poly.pdbx_strand_id
1 'polypeptide(L)'
;MLQDFFTITQKIPFFSVKEYLDDQSPIPEDIVSPRILTKRGLLVFGGPPKIGKSDFLISWLVHMAAGRSFLGMMPSRPLKIFYMQTEIEYDYMKERLQQLQLDKELLDIAANNLIITPRVQLSLSSEEIDEIK
;
A
#
# COMPACT_ATOMS: atom_id res chain seq x y z
N MET A 1 20.04 -23.53 -25.41
CA MET A 1 19.99 -22.10 -25.74
C MET A 1 19.15 -21.41 -24.66
N LEU A 2 19.76 -21.13 -23.50
CA LEU A 2 19.11 -20.56 -22.31
C LEU A 2 20.23 -19.89 -21.50
N GLN A 3 20.87 -18.87 -22.08
CA GLN A 3 22.03 -18.20 -21.46
C GLN A 3 21.94 -16.67 -21.48
N ASP A 4 20.75 -16.06 -21.61
CA ASP A 4 20.66 -14.58 -21.73
C ASP A 4 19.47 -13.95 -20.99
N PHE A 5 19.26 -14.26 -19.70
CA PHE A 5 18.18 -13.60 -18.92
C PHE A 5 18.63 -12.66 -17.78
N PHE A 6 19.92 -12.56 -17.47
CA PHE A 6 20.39 -11.59 -16.47
C PHE A 6 21.74 -10.97 -16.86
N THR A 7 21.76 -10.21 -17.96
CA THR A 7 22.80 -9.18 -18.11
C THR A 7 22.39 -8.01 -17.23
N ILE A 8 22.98 -7.89 -16.05
CA ILE A 8 22.85 -6.68 -15.22
C ILE A 8 23.52 -5.54 -15.99
N THR A 9 22.75 -4.82 -16.80
CA THR A 9 23.21 -3.69 -17.61
C THR A 9 23.49 -2.44 -16.79
N GLN A 10 23.00 -2.38 -15.54
CA GLN A 10 23.31 -1.29 -14.61
C GLN A 10 24.43 -1.68 -13.65
N LYS A 11 25.53 -0.91 -13.67
CA LYS A 11 26.57 -1.01 -12.63
C LYS A 11 25.93 -0.77 -11.26
N ILE A 12 25.99 -1.78 -10.39
CA ILE A 12 25.55 -1.66 -9.00
C ILE A 12 26.62 -0.83 -8.27
N PRO A 13 26.28 0.33 -7.69
CA PRO A 13 27.24 1.12 -6.93
C PRO A 13 27.65 0.37 -5.65
N PHE A 14 28.89 0.57 -5.21
CA PHE A 14 29.41 0.08 -3.94
C PHE A 14 29.93 1.26 -3.13
N PHE A 15 29.77 1.20 -1.82
CA PHE A 15 30.19 2.24 -0.89
C PHE A 15 30.88 1.59 0.30
N SER A 16 31.95 2.20 0.79
CA SER A 16 32.62 1.80 2.02
C SER A 16 31.80 2.19 3.25
N VAL A 17 32.09 1.55 4.38
CA VAL A 17 31.46 1.90 5.67
C VAL A 17 31.72 3.37 6.02
N LYS A 18 32.91 3.90 5.72
CA LYS A 18 33.26 5.30 5.97
C LYS A 18 32.36 6.24 5.16
N GLU A 19 32.12 5.94 3.89
CA GLU A 19 31.21 6.75 3.07
C GLU A 19 29.79 6.80 3.65
N TYR A 20 29.27 5.69 4.18
CA TYR A 20 27.98 5.70 4.88
C TYR A 20 27.98 6.51 6.18
N LEU A 21 29.06 6.48 6.94
CA LEU A 21 29.16 7.21 8.21
C LEU A 21 29.39 8.71 8.00
N ASP A 22 30.07 9.08 6.92
CA ASP A 22 30.33 10.48 6.57
C ASP A 22 29.10 11.14 5.90
N ASP A 23 28.14 10.36 5.36
CA ASP A 23 26.92 10.87 4.74
C ASP A 23 25.97 11.52 5.78
N GLN A 24 25.71 12.82 5.59
CA GLN A 24 24.81 13.62 6.43
C GLN A 24 23.44 13.86 5.78
N SER A 25 23.15 13.19 4.67
CA SER A 25 21.86 13.30 3.98
C SER A 25 20.72 12.89 4.92
N PRO A 26 19.58 13.61 4.91
CA PRO A 26 18.47 13.27 5.78
C PRO A 26 17.91 11.90 5.40
N ILE A 27 17.48 11.15 6.41
CA ILE A 27 16.76 9.90 6.22
C ILE A 27 15.44 10.22 5.49
N PRO A 28 15.12 9.51 4.38
CA PRO A 28 13.84 9.70 3.71
C PRO A 28 12.67 9.45 4.64
N GLU A 29 11.70 10.36 4.62
CA GLU A 29 10.44 10.20 5.36
C GLU A 29 9.66 8.96 4.88
N ASP A 30 9.08 8.25 5.84
CA ASP A 30 8.19 7.12 5.58
C ASP A 30 6.90 7.57 4.90
N ILE A 31 6.31 6.70 4.08
CA ILE A 31 4.90 6.86 3.68
C ILE A 31 4.03 6.61 4.91
N VAL A 32 4.37 5.58 5.69
CA VAL A 32 3.76 5.28 6.98
C VAL A 32 4.84 4.90 8.00
N SER A 33 4.92 5.68 9.07
CA SER A 33 5.88 5.50 10.16
C SER A 33 5.32 4.55 11.25
N PRO A 34 6.19 3.93 12.08
CA PRO A 34 7.65 3.96 12.04
C PRO A 34 8.21 2.84 11.15
N ARG A 35 8.67 3.17 9.93
CA ARG A 35 9.16 2.21 8.92
C ARG A 35 8.16 1.12 8.51
N ILE A 36 6.85 1.37 8.68
CA ILE A 36 5.80 0.43 8.25
C ILE A 36 5.72 0.37 6.72
N LEU A 37 5.79 1.53 6.06
CA LEU A 37 5.88 1.63 4.62
C LEU A 37 6.83 2.76 4.23
N THR A 38 7.96 2.41 3.62
CA THR A 38 8.96 3.36 3.13
C THR A 38 8.72 3.72 1.66
N LYS A 39 9.34 4.80 1.17
CA LYS A 39 9.32 5.12 -0.26
C LYS A 39 9.88 3.96 -1.07
N ARG A 40 9.17 3.56 -2.13
CA ARG A 40 9.47 2.37 -2.97
C ARG A 40 9.38 1.02 -2.24
N GLY A 41 8.83 0.99 -1.02
CA GLY A 41 8.56 -0.24 -0.29
C GLY A 41 7.31 -0.95 -0.78
N LEU A 42 7.24 -2.25 -0.52
CA LEU A 42 6.06 -3.09 -0.69
C LEU A 42 5.67 -3.66 0.66
N LEU A 43 4.40 -3.50 1.04
CA LEU A 43 3.84 -4.07 2.26
C LEU A 43 2.85 -5.19 1.89
N VAL A 44 2.95 -6.33 2.56
CA VAL A 44 2.09 -7.50 2.34
C VAL A 44 1.43 -7.90 3.65
N PHE A 45 0.09 -7.99 3.65
CA PHE A 45 -0.69 -8.51 4.77
C PHE A 45 -0.91 -10.02 4.61
N GLY A 46 -0.13 -10.80 5.33
CA GLY A 46 -0.27 -12.27 5.39
C GLY A 46 -1.11 -12.72 6.58
N GLY A 47 -1.85 -13.81 6.43
CA GLY A 47 -2.56 -14.45 7.53
C GLY A 47 -3.66 -15.40 7.08
N PRO A 48 -4.21 -16.23 7.99
CA PRO A 48 -5.25 -17.20 7.66
C PRO A 48 -6.51 -16.57 7.04
N PRO A 49 -7.33 -17.36 6.32
CA PRO A 49 -8.64 -16.92 5.87
C PRO A 49 -9.51 -16.43 7.04
N LYS A 50 -10.29 -15.36 6.81
CA LYS A 50 -11.29 -14.83 7.77
C LYS A 50 -10.73 -14.29 9.10
N ILE A 51 -9.42 -14.07 9.22
CA ILE A 51 -8.80 -13.44 10.42
C ILE A 51 -9.04 -11.91 10.51
N GLY A 52 -9.73 -11.31 9.53
CA GLY A 52 -10.04 -9.88 9.52
C GLY A 52 -9.05 -8.98 8.75
N LYS A 53 -8.20 -9.55 7.86
CA LYS A 53 -7.22 -8.77 7.06
C LYS A 53 -7.88 -7.63 6.28
N SER A 54 -8.97 -7.92 5.57
CA SER A 54 -9.63 -6.91 4.74
C SER A 54 -10.29 -5.83 5.58
N ASP A 55 -10.87 -6.19 6.73
CA ASP A 55 -11.50 -5.22 7.64
C ASP A 55 -10.46 -4.30 8.27
N PHE A 56 -9.33 -4.86 8.70
CA PHE A 56 -8.16 -4.10 9.13
C PHE A 56 -7.69 -3.15 8.02
N LEU A 57 -7.50 -3.67 6.81
CA LEU A 57 -6.97 -2.89 5.69
C LEU A 57 -7.89 -1.73 5.33
N ILE A 58 -9.20 -1.96 5.22
CA ILE A 58 -10.18 -0.91 4.91
C ILE A 58 -10.18 0.17 6.01
N SER A 59 -10.19 -0.24 7.28
CA SER A 59 -10.09 0.70 8.41
C SER A 59 -8.82 1.55 8.32
N TRP A 60 -7.69 0.90 8.08
CA TRP A 60 -6.40 1.59 8.01
C TRP A 60 -6.30 2.52 6.80
N LEU A 61 -6.80 2.10 5.62
CA LEU A 61 -6.83 2.92 4.41
C LEU A 61 -7.59 4.22 4.63
N VAL A 62 -8.71 4.18 5.34
CA VAL A 62 -9.50 5.37 5.67
C VAL A 62 -8.69 6.33 6.57
N HIS A 63 -8.02 5.82 7.60
CA HIS A 63 -7.18 6.64 8.48
C HIS A 63 -5.98 7.23 7.73
N MET A 64 -5.34 6.46 6.86
CA MET A 64 -4.25 6.93 6.01
C MET A 64 -4.71 8.02 5.04
N ALA A 65 -5.88 7.86 4.43
CA ALA A 65 -6.47 8.87 3.55
C ALA A 65 -6.79 10.18 4.29
N ALA A 66 -7.13 10.10 5.58
CA ALA A 66 -7.32 11.26 6.44
C ALA A 66 -6.03 11.82 7.05
N GLY A 67 -4.89 11.14 6.92
CA GLY A 67 -3.64 11.53 7.57
C GLY A 67 -3.64 11.32 9.09
N ARG A 68 -4.50 10.42 9.61
CA ARG A 68 -4.64 10.13 11.04
C ARG A 68 -3.87 8.87 11.41
N SER A 69 -3.36 8.83 12.65
CA SER A 69 -2.72 7.63 13.19
C SER A 69 -3.75 6.52 13.41
N PHE A 70 -3.34 5.27 13.16
CA PHE A 70 -4.12 4.07 13.43
C PHE A 70 -3.21 3.03 14.07
N LEU A 71 -3.52 2.62 15.30
CA LEU A 71 -2.72 1.66 16.08
C LEU A 71 -1.22 2.02 16.16
N GLY A 72 -0.91 3.32 16.25
CA GLY A 72 0.47 3.82 16.32
C GLY A 72 1.17 3.95 14.97
N MET A 73 0.52 3.54 13.86
CA MET A 73 1.03 3.73 12.51
C MET A 73 0.59 5.10 11.99
N MET A 74 1.54 5.96 11.66
CA MET A 74 1.25 7.36 11.30
C MET A 74 1.64 7.65 9.85
N PRO A 75 0.67 7.99 8.97
CA PRO A 75 0.99 8.45 7.62
C PRO A 75 1.71 9.80 7.68
N SER A 76 2.62 10.07 6.76
CA SER A 76 3.35 11.36 6.71
C SER A 76 2.45 12.56 6.41
N ARG A 77 1.29 12.32 5.79
CA ARG A 77 0.27 13.30 5.40
C ARG A 77 -1.02 12.58 4.99
N PRO A 78 -2.15 13.27 4.80
CA PRO A 78 -3.30 12.68 4.11
C PRO A 78 -2.89 12.11 2.74
N LEU A 79 -3.07 10.81 2.55
CA LEU A 79 -2.61 10.10 1.35
C LEU A 79 -3.72 10.00 0.31
N LYS A 80 -3.38 10.20 -0.97
CA LYS A 80 -4.26 9.83 -2.08
C LYS A 80 -4.04 8.36 -2.40
N ILE A 81 -5.08 7.56 -2.23
CA ILE A 81 -5.03 6.10 -2.29
C ILE A 81 -6.11 5.61 -3.26
N PHE A 82 -5.68 4.72 -4.15
CA PHE A 82 -6.56 3.95 -5.00
C PHE A 82 -6.54 2.49 -4.55
N TYR A 83 -7.69 1.97 -4.13
CA TYR A 83 -7.83 0.61 -3.66
C TYR A 83 -8.58 -0.25 -4.69
N MET A 84 -7.81 -1.04 -5.43
CA MET A 84 -8.29 -2.03 -6.38
C MET A 84 -8.45 -3.38 -5.66
N GLN A 85 -9.66 -3.91 -5.62
CA GLN A 85 -9.99 -5.11 -4.86
C GLN A 85 -10.76 -6.15 -5.69
N THR A 86 -10.58 -7.43 -5.38
CA THR A 86 -11.05 -8.56 -6.20
C THR A 86 -12.04 -9.49 -5.50
N GLU A 87 -12.33 -9.26 -4.21
CA GLU A 87 -13.03 -10.23 -3.36
C GLU A 87 -14.39 -9.75 -2.85
N ILE A 88 -14.56 -8.45 -2.58
CA ILE A 88 -15.70 -7.94 -1.80
C ILE A 88 -16.71 -7.28 -2.74
N GLU A 89 -17.96 -7.77 -2.75
CA GLU A 89 -19.03 -7.11 -3.52
C GLU A 89 -19.38 -5.73 -2.93
N TYR A 90 -19.90 -4.85 -3.79
CA TYR A 90 -20.19 -3.45 -3.45
C TYR A 90 -21.02 -3.31 -2.16
N ASP A 91 -22.09 -4.08 -2.03
CA ASP A 91 -23.00 -3.98 -0.86
C ASP A 91 -22.31 -4.38 0.45
N TYR A 92 -21.44 -5.39 0.43
CA TYR A 92 -20.66 -5.79 1.61
C TYR A 92 -19.56 -4.78 1.95
N MET A 93 -18.92 -4.16 0.95
CA MET A 93 -17.95 -3.08 1.18
C MET A 93 -18.63 -1.87 1.83
N LYS A 94 -19.81 -1.50 1.31
CA LYS A 94 -20.62 -0.42 1.86
C LYS A 94 -20.99 -0.69 3.32
N GLU A 95 -21.47 -1.90 3.64
CA GLU A 95 -21.78 -2.29 5.01
C GLU A 95 -20.56 -2.16 5.94
N ARG A 96 -19.40 -2.66 5.53
CA ARG A 96 -18.16 -2.58 6.32
C ARG A 96 -17.72 -1.15 6.58
N LEU A 97 -17.77 -0.29 5.56
CA LEU A 97 -17.45 1.14 5.71
C LEU A 97 -18.41 1.84 6.67
N GLN A 98 -19.71 1.51 6.63
CA GLN A 98 -20.70 2.05 7.56
C GLN A 98 -20.45 1.61 9.01
N GLN A 99 -19.96 0.38 9.22
CA GLN A 99 -19.63 -0.15 10.55
C GLN A 99 -18.40 0.48 11.20
N LEU A 100 -17.54 1.20 10.45
CA LEU A 100 -16.35 1.85 11.00
C LEU A 100 -16.65 3.02 11.95
N GLN A 101 -17.89 3.53 11.97
CA GLN A 101 -18.31 4.66 12.83
C GLN A 101 -17.34 5.85 12.79
N LEU A 102 -16.98 6.26 11.57
CA LEU A 102 -15.97 7.30 11.35
C LEU A 102 -16.45 8.67 11.84
N ASP A 103 -15.54 9.41 12.48
CA ASP A 103 -15.74 10.84 12.78
C ASP A 103 -15.99 11.61 11.46
N LYS A 104 -16.93 12.56 11.49
CA LYS A 104 -17.26 13.41 10.35
C LYS A 104 -16.05 14.18 9.84
N GLU A 105 -15.20 14.71 10.72
CA GLU A 105 -13.99 15.44 10.32
C GLU A 105 -13.03 14.52 9.53
N LEU A 106 -12.86 13.29 10.02
CA LEU A 106 -12.01 12.28 9.38
C LEU A 106 -12.57 11.89 8.02
N LEU A 107 -13.89 11.69 7.93
CA LEU A 107 -14.57 11.36 6.69
C LEU A 107 -14.44 12.47 5.65
N ASP A 108 -14.60 13.74 6.04
CA ASP A 108 -14.52 14.89 5.14
C ASP A 108 -13.14 14.99 4.46
N ILE A 109 -12.06 14.66 5.18
CA ILE A 109 -10.71 14.60 4.61
C ILE A 109 -10.53 13.34 3.74
N ALA A 110 -10.95 12.18 4.24
CA ALA A 110 -10.74 10.90 3.57
C ALA A 110 -11.53 10.75 2.26
N ALA A 111 -12.72 11.35 2.17
CA ALA A 111 -13.67 11.14 1.06
C ALA A 111 -13.08 11.48 -0.32
N ASN A 112 -12.21 12.49 -0.40
CA ASN A 112 -11.56 12.89 -1.65
C ASN A 112 -10.22 12.18 -1.90
N ASN A 113 -9.76 11.40 -0.93
CA ASN A 113 -8.42 10.82 -0.89
C ASN A 113 -8.43 9.30 -1.06
N LEU A 114 -9.52 8.60 -0.74
CA LEU A 114 -9.65 7.16 -0.91
C LEU A 114 -10.68 6.82 -1.99
N ILE A 115 -10.21 6.25 -3.10
CA ILE A 115 -11.08 5.75 -4.18
C ILE A 115 -11.01 4.22 -4.19
N ILE A 116 -12.16 3.56 -4.05
CA ILE A 116 -12.27 2.10 -3.98
C ILE A 116 -13.03 1.60 -5.21
N THR A 117 -12.49 0.59 -5.89
CA THR A 117 -13.22 -0.06 -6.98
C THR A 117 -14.32 -0.99 -6.44
N PRO A 118 -15.43 -1.19 -7.19
CA PRO A 118 -16.21 -2.42 -7.06
C PRO A 118 -15.31 -3.66 -7.26
N ARG A 119 -15.86 -4.86 -7.01
CA ARG A 119 -15.13 -6.10 -7.20
C ARG A 119 -14.64 -6.20 -8.65
N VAL A 120 -13.32 -6.20 -8.84
CA VAL A 120 -12.70 -6.39 -10.15
C VAL A 120 -12.38 -7.86 -10.34
N GLN A 121 -12.71 -8.40 -11.51
CA GLN A 121 -12.19 -9.69 -11.93
C GLN A 121 -10.80 -9.47 -12.51
N LEU A 122 -9.78 -9.78 -11.71
CA LEU A 122 -8.39 -9.83 -12.17
C LEU A 122 -7.96 -11.29 -12.15
N SER A 123 -7.66 -11.82 -13.32
CA SER A 123 -6.87 -13.03 -13.44
C SER A 123 -5.47 -12.59 -13.88
N LEU A 124 -4.48 -13.03 -13.10
CA LEU A 124 -3.06 -12.80 -13.38
C LEU A 124 -2.45 -14.13 -13.80
N SER A 125 -3.10 -14.81 -14.75
CA SER A 125 -2.51 -15.97 -15.40
C SER A 125 -1.41 -15.48 -16.34
N SER A 126 -0.32 -16.24 -16.45
CA SER A 126 0.77 -15.93 -17.38
C SER A 126 0.28 -15.84 -18.83
N GLU A 127 -0.76 -16.61 -19.15
CA GLU A 127 -1.40 -16.66 -20.47
C GLU A 127 -2.11 -15.34 -20.81
N GLU A 128 -2.84 -14.76 -19.86
CA GLU A 128 -3.56 -13.49 -20.07
C GLU A 128 -2.63 -12.26 -20.10
N ILE A 129 -1.49 -12.31 -19.40
CA ILE A 129 -0.53 -11.20 -19.36
C ILE A 129 0.15 -11.00 -20.73
N ASP A 130 0.35 -12.07 -21.50
CA ASP A 130 0.96 -11.98 -22.82
C ASP A 130 0.01 -11.43 -23.89
N GLU A 131 -1.31 -11.46 -23.67
CA GLU A 131 -2.32 -10.85 -24.57
C GLU A 131 -2.42 -9.32 -24.40
N ILE A 132 -1.86 -8.75 -23.32
CA ILE A 132 -1.90 -7.30 -23.02
C ILE A 132 -0.69 -6.55 -23.60
N LYS A 133 0.32 -7.26 -24.14
CA LYS A 133 1.49 -6.66 -24.81
C LYS A 133 1.21 -6.29 -26.27
#